data_AF-A0A847F3K1-F1
#
_entry.id   AF-A0A847F3K1-F1
#
_cell.length_a   1.000
_cell.length_b   1.000
_cell.length_c   1.000
_cell.angle_alpha   90.00
_cell.angle_beta   90.00
_cell.angle_gamma   90.00
#
_symmetry.space_group_name_H-M   'P 1'
#
loop_
_entity.id
_entity.type
_entity.pdbx_description
1 polymer ?
#
loop_
_entity_poly.entity_id
_entity_poly.type
_entity_poly.pdbx_seq_one_letter_code
_entity_poly.pdbx_strand_id
1 'polypeptide(L)'
;MMRALVLSLLSILAACTETIAEPKVEIPPSGLDWEDGGLPFYGAPREVLPYTGTEKVVLDAQEQIPDGLTLQSAVVRRSCGPLNGVCHNQKEYPDLHTPANFLDSIGAPCNVQSGNPEGVFDRCERVGDRLEIGEDGRRLEIGYVDFIAPDGDGELIVSPTMPGLHLHFKEKASMEHQGAWRTSKFIRTLVRSDRRVEDLSYASYTSRVHLFDEGRHVVLEVANYQVGTILNLIAVGIEQGDLNRNGIYGARPIDGRTYGPIPLIDPGSPETSYLIARMRGFMRRDTPEGEIIEEVPGTRMPLANQPFNVPELLALFCYIEGLEPDEPPPPLSSPIDYRNCSYAQDTSRLDGLALEGEPGDCGFETRIRRFMATNCGGCHDGSQYAAGGLTLIGHDFFDRLLLPSIDDPLGRPLIVPGDPESSYLYLKVGGALTAGQSEEDYLEQHQIAGVLMPYAGDGYRPLDPAMMADLRAFIAAGASPTDPCTTPNAPIDPDPVDDPGEEPEGD
;
A
#
# COMPACT_ATOMS: atom_id res chain seq x y z
N MET A 1 -53.84 -44.69 50.19
CA MET A 1 -54.12 -44.85 48.74
C MET A 1 -53.41 -43.72 48.03
N MET A 2 -52.10 -43.78 47.75
CA MET A 2 -51.36 -44.72 46.89
C MET A 2 -51.66 -44.47 45.40
N ARG A 3 -50.88 -43.57 44.77
CA ARG A 3 -50.21 -43.72 43.46
C ARG A 3 -49.67 -42.37 42.92
N ALA A 4 -48.40 -42.42 42.49
CA ALA A 4 -47.68 -41.54 41.54
C ALA A 4 -47.41 -40.09 42.02
N LEU A 5 -46.20 -39.51 42.01
CA LEU A 5 -45.09 -39.56 41.06
C LEU A 5 -43.76 -39.35 41.84
N VAL A 6 -42.81 -40.28 41.71
CA VAL A 6 -41.38 -40.07 42.01
C VAL A 6 -40.65 -40.78 40.88
N LEU A 7 -39.98 -40.03 40.01
CA LEU A 7 -38.75 -40.34 39.27
C LEU A 7 -38.60 -39.30 38.14
N SER A 8 -37.98 -38.16 38.45
CA SER A 8 -37.35 -37.28 37.48
C SER A 8 -35.91 -37.11 37.90
N LEU A 9 -35.01 -37.95 37.41
CA LEU A 9 -33.54 -37.77 37.40
C LEU A 9 -32.89 -39.08 36.93
N LEU A 10 -32.76 -39.25 35.61
CA LEU A 10 -31.71 -40.00 34.88
C LEU A 10 -32.19 -40.22 33.44
N SER A 11 -31.94 -39.27 32.53
CA SER A 11 -32.04 -39.44 31.07
C SER A 11 -31.38 -38.26 30.33
N ILE A 12 -30.14 -37.90 30.70
CA ILE A 12 -29.30 -37.02 29.88
C ILE A 12 -27.91 -37.65 29.86
N LEU A 13 -27.71 -38.65 29.00
CA LEU A 13 -26.41 -39.20 28.56
C LEU A 13 -26.67 -40.39 27.63
N ALA A 14 -27.13 -40.11 26.40
CA ALA A 14 -26.94 -40.89 25.17
C ALA A 14 -27.86 -40.34 24.07
N ALA A 15 -27.31 -40.17 22.85
CA ALA A 15 -27.86 -39.54 21.63
C ALA A 15 -27.69 -38.00 21.62
N CYS A 16 -26.92 -37.35 20.75
CA CYS A 16 -26.42 -37.72 19.42
C CYS A 16 -24.96 -37.26 19.24
N THR A 17 -24.04 -38.19 19.06
CA THR A 17 -22.86 -37.98 18.22
C THR A 17 -23.31 -38.20 16.77
N GLU A 18 -23.86 -37.16 16.15
CA GLU A 18 -23.96 -37.10 14.69
C GLU A 18 -22.72 -36.38 14.19
N THR A 19 -21.80 -37.17 13.64
CA THR A 19 -20.80 -36.68 12.69
C THR A 19 -21.53 -35.89 11.61
N ILE A 20 -21.37 -34.56 11.60
CA ILE A 20 -21.78 -33.74 10.46
C ILE A 20 -20.87 -34.17 9.32
N ALA A 21 -21.38 -35.02 8.44
CA ALA A 21 -20.74 -35.30 7.16
C ALA A 21 -20.58 -33.97 6.43
N GLU A 22 -19.35 -33.68 5.99
CA GLU A 22 -19.05 -32.57 5.10
C GLU A 22 -20.07 -32.53 3.95
N PRO A 23 -20.61 -31.36 3.58
CA PRO A 23 -21.46 -31.28 2.41
C PRO A 23 -20.61 -31.61 1.19
N LYS A 24 -20.75 -32.84 0.69
CA LYS A 24 -20.26 -33.22 -0.63
C LYS A 24 -21.04 -32.42 -1.67
N VAL A 25 -20.43 -31.34 -2.15
CA VAL A 25 -20.89 -30.62 -3.34
C VAL A 25 -20.56 -31.52 -4.54
N GLU A 26 -21.43 -32.49 -4.83
CA GLU A 26 -21.20 -33.50 -5.87
C GLU A 26 -21.62 -33.07 -7.28
N ILE A 27 -22.04 -31.81 -7.51
CA ILE A 27 -22.41 -31.35 -8.86
C ILE A 27 -21.96 -29.88 -9.07
N PRO A 28 -20.95 -29.61 -9.92
CA PRO A 28 -20.56 -28.26 -10.28
C PRO A 28 -21.63 -27.58 -11.15
N PRO A 29 -21.67 -26.23 -11.19
CA PRO A 29 -22.52 -25.50 -12.13
C PRO A 29 -22.20 -25.92 -13.57
N SER A 30 -23.24 -26.11 -14.39
CA SER A 30 -23.09 -26.55 -15.78
C SER A 30 -22.12 -25.64 -16.57
N GLY A 31 -21.02 -26.20 -17.06
CA GLY A 31 -20.02 -25.51 -17.89
C GLY A 31 -18.57 -25.57 -17.39
N LEU A 32 -18.32 -26.11 -16.19
CA LEU A 32 -16.98 -26.44 -15.68
C LEU A 32 -16.82 -27.95 -15.68
N ASP A 33 -16.08 -28.47 -16.65
CA ASP A 33 -15.69 -29.87 -16.74
C ASP A 33 -14.45 -30.08 -15.86
N TRP A 34 -14.56 -30.84 -14.77
CA TRP A 34 -13.42 -31.15 -13.90
C TRP A 34 -12.69 -32.43 -14.35
N GLU A 35 -13.17 -33.13 -15.39
CA GLU A 35 -12.51 -34.33 -15.93
C GLU A 35 -11.32 -34.01 -16.83
N ASP A 36 -11.27 -32.81 -17.40
CA ASP A 36 -10.03 -32.24 -17.93
C ASP A 36 -9.26 -31.72 -16.72
N GLY A 37 -8.35 -32.53 -16.17
CA GLY A 37 -7.47 -32.14 -15.06
C GLY A 37 -6.77 -30.82 -15.35
N GLY A 38 -7.45 -29.71 -15.01
CA GLY A 38 -7.03 -28.37 -15.32
C GLY A 38 -5.60 -28.20 -14.84
N LEU A 39 -4.79 -27.49 -15.63
CA LEU A 39 -3.43 -27.17 -15.25
C LEU A 39 -3.45 -26.75 -13.77
N PRO A 40 -2.60 -27.35 -12.92
CA PRO A 40 -2.60 -27.00 -11.50
C PRO A 40 -2.47 -25.47 -11.39
N PHE A 41 -3.22 -24.89 -10.46
CA PHE A 41 -3.17 -23.45 -10.17
C PHE A 41 -1.74 -22.99 -9.84
N TYR A 42 -0.87 -23.94 -9.48
CA TYR A 42 0.55 -23.78 -9.21
C TYR A 42 1.41 -24.48 -10.27
N GLY A 43 2.60 -23.93 -10.50
CA GLY A 43 3.65 -24.62 -11.25
C GLY A 43 4.13 -25.88 -10.52
N ALA A 44 5.08 -26.59 -11.12
CA ALA A 44 5.74 -27.71 -10.45
C ALA A 44 6.60 -27.20 -9.26
N PRO A 45 6.73 -27.99 -8.17
CA PRO A 45 7.71 -27.71 -7.13
C PRO A 45 9.11 -27.54 -7.72
N ARG A 46 9.88 -26.58 -7.19
CA ARG A 46 11.24 -26.30 -7.65
C ARG A 46 12.26 -26.86 -6.67
N GLU A 47 13.29 -27.52 -7.19
CA GLU A 47 14.49 -27.83 -6.42
C GLU A 47 15.48 -26.67 -6.56
N VAL A 48 15.96 -26.18 -5.43
CA VAL A 48 16.88 -25.05 -5.34
C VAL A 48 18.06 -25.47 -4.50
N LEU A 49 19.27 -25.14 -4.97
CA LEU A 49 20.48 -25.36 -4.18
C LEU A 49 20.63 -24.23 -3.15
N PRO A 50 20.89 -24.53 -1.87
CA PRO A 50 21.09 -23.50 -0.87
C PRO A 50 22.23 -22.54 -1.23
N TYR A 51 22.10 -21.30 -0.78
CA TYR A 51 23.19 -20.34 -0.71
C TYR A 51 24.29 -20.86 0.23
N THR A 52 25.54 -20.79 -0.22
CA THR A 52 26.73 -21.28 0.50
C THR A 52 27.79 -20.21 0.69
N GLY A 53 27.45 -18.93 0.50
CA GLY A 53 28.37 -17.81 0.74
C GLY A 53 28.51 -17.51 2.24
N THR A 54 29.19 -16.41 2.55
CA THR A 54 29.53 -16.02 3.93
C THR A 54 28.70 -14.86 4.47
N GLU A 55 27.83 -14.27 3.65
CA GLU A 55 27.09 -13.08 4.04
C GLU A 55 26.02 -13.42 5.08
N LYS A 56 26.20 -12.90 6.30
CA LYS A 56 25.36 -13.24 7.45
C LYS A 56 23.88 -12.93 7.18
N VAL A 57 23.59 -11.77 6.58
CA VAL A 57 22.21 -11.36 6.25
C VAL A 57 21.53 -12.36 5.33
N VAL A 58 22.25 -12.90 4.34
CA VAL A 58 21.71 -13.91 3.40
C VAL A 58 21.50 -15.25 4.11
N LEU A 59 22.46 -15.65 4.95
CA LEU A 59 22.36 -16.88 5.75
C LEU A 59 21.18 -16.81 6.72
N ASP A 60 21.01 -15.68 7.42
CA ASP A 60 19.90 -15.42 8.33
C ASP A 60 18.56 -15.47 7.58
N ALA A 61 18.46 -14.83 6.40
CA ALA A 61 17.25 -14.87 5.57
C ALA A 61 16.92 -16.31 5.13
N GLN A 62 17.91 -17.07 4.65
CA GLN A 62 17.72 -18.44 4.22
C GLN A 62 17.30 -19.37 5.37
N GLU A 63 17.88 -19.19 6.55
CA GLU A 63 17.57 -20.00 7.73
C GLU A 63 16.18 -19.70 8.29
N GLN A 64 15.83 -18.41 8.40
CA GLN A 64 14.58 -17.98 9.03
C GLN A 64 13.38 -17.98 8.06
N ILE A 65 13.63 -17.81 6.76
CA ILE A 65 12.61 -17.65 5.72
C ILE A 65 12.98 -18.54 4.50
N PRO A 66 12.92 -19.87 4.64
CA PRO A 66 13.39 -20.77 3.58
C PRO A 66 12.48 -20.80 2.34
N ASP A 67 11.19 -20.49 2.49
CA ASP A 67 10.18 -20.66 1.44
C ASP A 67 9.13 -19.54 1.45
N GLY A 68 8.34 -19.47 0.37
CA GLY A 68 7.29 -18.46 0.20
C GLY A 68 6.16 -18.57 1.24
N LEU A 69 5.93 -19.76 1.79
CA LEU A 69 4.92 -19.98 2.82
C LEU A 69 5.36 -19.38 4.16
N THR A 70 6.64 -19.54 4.52
CA THR A 70 7.26 -18.93 5.70
C THR A 70 7.34 -17.42 5.53
N LEU A 71 7.73 -16.93 4.35
CA LEU A 71 7.69 -15.51 4.02
C LEU A 71 6.29 -14.93 4.24
N GLN A 72 5.24 -15.59 3.72
CA GLN A 72 3.88 -15.11 3.90
C GLN A 72 3.44 -15.16 5.36
N SER A 73 3.62 -16.29 6.04
CA SER A 73 3.03 -16.52 7.37
C SER A 73 3.77 -15.83 8.52
N ALA A 74 5.10 -15.69 8.43
CA ALA A 74 5.92 -15.07 9.49
C ALA A 74 6.18 -13.58 9.25
N VAL A 75 6.30 -13.16 7.98
CA VAL A 75 6.69 -11.78 7.64
C VAL A 75 5.50 -11.00 7.09
N VAL A 76 4.98 -11.39 5.92
CA VAL A 76 3.88 -10.65 5.27
C VAL A 76 2.67 -10.57 6.18
N ARG A 77 2.26 -11.66 6.82
CA ARG A 77 1.11 -11.64 7.72
C ARG A 77 1.35 -10.81 8.99
N ARG A 78 2.58 -10.73 9.50
CA ARG A 78 2.91 -9.93 10.70
C ARG A 78 2.96 -8.44 10.36
N SER A 79 3.59 -8.07 9.26
CA SER A 79 3.71 -6.69 8.81
C SER A 79 2.43 -6.20 8.13
N CYS A 80 1.69 -7.11 7.50
CA CYS A 80 0.52 -6.82 6.69
C CYS A 80 -0.74 -7.59 7.16
N GLY A 81 -0.95 -7.85 8.47
CA GLY A 81 -2.11 -8.66 8.88
C GLY A 81 -2.66 -8.66 10.32
N PRO A 82 -1.95 -8.33 11.43
CA PRO A 82 -2.37 -8.79 12.75
C PRO A 82 -3.44 -7.95 13.46
N LEU A 83 -3.80 -6.76 12.96
CA LEU A 83 -4.85 -5.92 13.56
C LEU A 83 -6.19 -6.08 12.83
N ASN A 84 -6.91 -7.19 12.99
CA ASN A 84 -8.28 -7.36 12.44
C ASN A 84 -8.46 -7.00 10.94
N GLY A 85 -7.44 -7.23 10.10
CA GLY A 85 -7.51 -6.86 8.68
C GLY A 85 -7.29 -5.37 8.38
N VAL A 86 -6.60 -4.63 9.26
CA VAL A 86 -6.12 -3.25 8.98
C VAL A 86 -5.15 -3.21 7.80
N CYS A 87 -4.58 -4.36 7.41
CA CYS A 87 -3.95 -4.52 6.11
C CYS A 87 -4.96 -5.08 5.08
N HIS A 88 -5.97 -4.25 4.83
CA HIS A 88 -6.74 -4.06 3.60
C HIS A 88 -7.33 -5.27 2.87
N ASN A 89 -8.61 -5.52 3.18
CA ASN A 89 -9.58 -6.02 2.20
C ASN A 89 -10.28 -4.87 1.45
N GLN A 90 -9.67 -3.67 1.39
CA GLN A 90 -10.25 -2.49 0.75
C GLN A 90 -9.20 -1.50 0.21
N LYS A 91 -9.55 -0.87 -0.93
CA LYS A 91 -8.95 0.36 -1.50
C LYS A 91 -7.54 0.19 -2.06
N GLU A 92 -6.50 0.73 -1.39
CA GLU A 92 -5.13 0.89 -1.93
C GLU A 92 -4.19 -0.28 -1.66
N TYR A 93 -4.60 -1.23 -0.82
CA TYR A 93 -3.67 -2.23 -0.34
C TYR A 93 -4.23 -3.62 -0.56
N PRO A 94 -3.40 -4.50 -1.12
CA PRO A 94 -3.85 -5.84 -1.46
C PRO A 94 -4.17 -6.61 -0.18
N ASP A 95 -5.18 -7.45 -0.30
CA ASP A 95 -5.37 -8.50 0.68
C ASP A 95 -4.18 -9.47 0.56
N LEU A 96 -3.34 -9.55 1.60
CA LEU A 96 -2.22 -10.49 1.68
C LEU A 96 -2.32 -11.40 2.92
N HIS A 97 -3.51 -11.48 3.56
CA HIS A 97 -3.65 -12.13 4.86
C HIS A 97 -3.57 -13.66 4.79
N THR A 98 -3.85 -14.24 3.61
CA THR A 98 -3.71 -15.67 3.36
C THR A 98 -2.63 -15.97 2.32
N PRO A 99 -2.07 -17.19 2.33
CA PRO A 99 -1.20 -17.67 1.25
C PRO A 99 -1.83 -17.55 -0.15
N ALA A 100 -3.14 -17.79 -0.27
CA ALA A 100 -3.86 -17.68 -1.54
C ALA A 100 -3.91 -16.22 -2.03
N ASN A 101 -4.26 -15.28 -1.16
CA ASN A 101 -4.33 -13.87 -1.57
C ASN A 101 -2.94 -13.29 -1.88
N PHE A 102 -1.90 -13.77 -1.18
CA PHE A 102 -0.52 -13.42 -1.52
C PHE A 102 -0.14 -13.88 -2.94
N LEU A 103 -0.54 -15.10 -3.34
CA LEU A 103 -0.34 -15.59 -4.70
C LEU A 103 -1.18 -14.82 -5.73
N ASP A 104 -2.43 -14.49 -5.41
CA ASP A 104 -3.30 -13.70 -6.28
C ASP A 104 -2.77 -12.29 -6.54
N SER A 105 -1.83 -11.79 -5.72
CA SER A 105 -1.17 -10.50 -5.96
C SER A 105 -0.11 -10.54 -7.06
N ILE A 106 0.34 -11.73 -7.47
CA ILE A 106 1.35 -11.91 -8.53
C ILE A 106 0.74 -11.56 -9.89
N GLY A 107 1.31 -10.55 -10.55
CA GLY A 107 0.81 -10.05 -11.83
C GLY A 107 -0.53 -9.28 -11.75
N ALA A 108 -1.16 -9.21 -10.57
CA ALA A 108 -2.38 -8.44 -10.38
C ALA A 108 -2.11 -6.94 -10.52
N PRO A 109 -3.01 -6.15 -11.13
CA PRO A 109 -2.84 -4.72 -11.26
C PRO A 109 -2.75 -4.07 -9.88
N CYS A 110 -1.92 -3.02 -9.73
CA CYS A 110 -1.94 -2.26 -8.48
C CYS A 110 -3.30 -1.64 -8.17
N ASN A 111 -3.53 -1.48 -6.87
CA ASN A 111 -4.77 -0.99 -6.29
C ASN A 111 -4.83 0.53 -6.37
N VAL A 112 -6.01 1.07 -6.73
CA VAL A 112 -6.23 2.52 -6.83
C VAL A 112 -7.42 2.92 -5.96
N GLN A 113 -7.23 3.92 -5.08
CA GLN A 113 -8.34 4.48 -4.29
C GLN A 113 -9.12 5.51 -5.10
N SER A 114 -10.44 5.33 -5.16
CA SER A 114 -11.36 6.42 -5.51
C SER A 114 -11.55 7.35 -4.30
N GLY A 115 -11.23 8.64 -4.44
CA GLY A 115 -11.63 9.69 -3.50
C GLY A 115 -10.52 10.59 -2.97
N ASN A 116 -9.25 10.17 -3.01
CA ASN A 116 -8.12 11.09 -2.92
C ASN A 116 -7.32 10.99 -4.22
N PRO A 117 -7.63 11.84 -5.22
CA PRO A 117 -6.92 11.86 -6.49
C PRO A 117 -5.40 11.87 -6.30
N GLU A 118 -4.88 12.75 -5.45
CA GLU A 118 -3.43 12.98 -5.28
C GLU A 118 -2.64 11.75 -4.78
N GLY A 119 -3.33 10.74 -4.22
CA GLY A 119 -2.68 9.51 -3.74
C GLY A 119 -2.46 8.44 -4.81
N VAL A 120 -2.98 8.61 -6.03
CA VAL A 120 -2.84 7.62 -7.10
C VAL A 120 -1.49 7.79 -7.79
N PHE A 121 -0.67 6.75 -7.78
CA PHE A 121 0.55 6.69 -8.56
C PHE A 121 0.21 6.59 -10.05
N ASP A 122 0.77 7.47 -10.90
CA ASP A 122 0.46 7.54 -12.34
C ASP A 122 0.48 6.15 -13.00
N ARG A 123 1.50 5.34 -12.71
CA ARG A 123 1.65 4.02 -13.35
C ARG A 123 0.65 2.97 -12.89
N CYS A 124 -0.17 3.28 -11.88
CA CYS A 124 -1.31 2.47 -11.46
C CYS A 124 -2.61 2.82 -12.18
N GLU A 125 -2.66 3.96 -12.86
CA GLU A 125 -3.83 4.37 -13.60
C GLU A 125 -4.04 3.46 -14.80
N ARG A 126 -5.27 2.99 -14.98
CA ARG A 126 -5.62 2.11 -16.09
C ARG A 126 -5.83 2.91 -17.37
N VAL A 127 -6.05 2.21 -18.48
CA VAL A 127 -6.61 2.85 -19.67
C VAL A 127 -8.07 3.18 -19.37
N GLY A 128 -8.44 4.44 -19.55
CA GLY A 128 -9.81 4.90 -19.30
C GLY A 128 -10.77 4.37 -20.36
N ASP A 129 -12.04 4.29 -20.00
CA ASP A 129 -13.12 4.12 -20.97
C ASP A 129 -13.08 5.27 -21.98
N ARG A 130 -13.60 5.03 -23.17
CA ARG A 130 -13.63 6.03 -24.25
C ARG A 130 -15.04 6.53 -24.49
N LEU A 131 -15.16 7.82 -24.80
CA LEU A 131 -16.39 8.43 -25.27
C LEU A 131 -16.33 8.68 -26.78
N GLU A 132 -17.38 8.27 -27.50
CA GLU A 132 -17.64 8.69 -28.88
C GLU A 132 -18.84 9.64 -28.89
N ILE A 133 -18.71 10.84 -29.48
CA ILE A 133 -19.75 11.87 -29.50
C ILE A 133 -20.32 11.99 -30.91
N GLY A 134 -21.60 11.61 -31.09
CA GLY A 134 -22.24 11.62 -32.40
C GLY A 134 -21.76 10.47 -33.29
N GLU A 135 -21.44 10.78 -34.54
CA GLU A 135 -21.03 9.80 -35.56
C GLU A 135 -19.68 10.18 -36.22
N ASP A 136 -18.85 10.98 -35.53
CA ASP A 136 -17.54 11.40 -36.05
C ASP A 136 -16.47 10.29 -36.00
N GLY A 137 -16.79 9.17 -35.33
CA GLY A 137 -15.91 8.02 -35.14
C GLY A 137 -14.69 8.29 -34.24
N ARG A 138 -14.59 9.48 -33.64
CA ARG A 138 -13.52 9.84 -32.72
C ARG A 138 -13.83 9.29 -31.35
N ARG A 139 -12.82 8.68 -30.73
CA ARG A 139 -12.92 8.10 -29.39
C ARG A 139 -11.96 8.82 -28.48
N LEU A 140 -12.50 9.45 -27.45
CA LEU A 140 -11.77 10.28 -26.52
C LEU A 140 -11.60 9.51 -25.22
N GLU A 141 -10.38 9.38 -24.73
CA GLU A 141 -10.10 8.67 -23.49
C GLU A 141 -10.53 9.51 -22.28
N ILE A 142 -11.41 8.94 -21.44
CA ILE A 142 -11.90 9.56 -20.21
C ILE A 142 -10.78 9.48 -19.16
N GLY A 143 -10.29 10.63 -18.75
CA GLY A 143 -9.40 10.79 -17.60
C GLY A 143 -10.15 10.61 -16.30
N TYR A 144 -11.08 11.51 -16.02
CA TYR A 144 -11.93 11.42 -14.83
C TYR A 144 -13.35 11.95 -15.10
N VAL A 145 -14.25 11.58 -14.20
CA VAL A 145 -15.68 11.88 -14.25
C VAL A 145 -16.12 12.55 -12.95
N ASP A 146 -16.85 13.64 -13.07
CA ASP A 146 -17.58 14.27 -11.97
C ASP A 146 -19.07 14.39 -12.33
N PHE A 147 -19.95 14.31 -11.34
CA PHE A 147 -21.39 14.50 -11.54
C PHE A 147 -21.91 15.59 -10.61
N ILE A 148 -22.47 16.64 -11.22
CA ILE A 148 -23.12 17.73 -10.51
C ILE A 148 -24.62 17.59 -10.74
N ALA A 149 -25.36 17.27 -9.69
CA ALA A 149 -26.81 17.12 -9.76
C ALA A 149 -27.48 18.47 -10.07
N PRO A 150 -28.57 18.47 -10.86
CA PRO A 150 -29.37 19.67 -11.08
C PRO A 150 -30.11 20.11 -9.82
N ASP A 151 -30.00 21.40 -9.48
CA ASP A 151 -30.69 22.04 -8.36
C ASP A 151 -32.05 22.61 -8.82
N GLY A 152 -32.99 21.72 -9.14
CA GLY A 152 -34.37 22.09 -9.52
C GLY A 152 -34.54 22.53 -10.97
N ASP A 153 -35.66 23.21 -11.27
CA ASP A 153 -36.09 23.53 -12.64
C ASP A 153 -35.69 24.95 -13.10
N GLY A 154 -34.63 25.51 -12.51
CA GLY A 154 -34.11 26.84 -12.87
C GLY A 154 -33.54 26.90 -14.28
N GLU A 155 -33.36 28.11 -14.81
CA GLU A 155 -32.65 28.31 -16.08
C GLU A 155 -31.19 27.85 -15.93
N LEU A 156 -30.74 26.98 -16.83
CA LEU A 156 -29.41 26.41 -16.82
C LEU A 156 -28.38 27.45 -17.27
N ILE A 157 -27.51 27.87 -16.35
CA ILE A 157 -26.38 28.75 -16.65
C ILE A 157 -25.22 27.89 -17.16
N VAL A 158 -24.83 28.08 -18.42
CA VAL A 158 -23.71 27.35 -19.02
C VAL A 158 -22.39 27.86 -18.45
N SER A 159 -21.71 27.03 -17.67
CA SER A 159 -20.41 27.29 -17.07
C SER A 159 -19.65 25.98 -16.84
N PRO A 160 -18.33 26.00 -16.56
CA PRO A 160 -17.56 24.79 -16.22
C PRO A 160 -18.06 24.06 -14.96
N THR A 161 -18.94 24.66 -14.17
CA THR A 161 -19.50 24.07 -12.93
C THR A 161 -21.02 23.90 -13.01
N MET A 162 -21.59 23.98 -14.21
CA MET A 162 -23.02 23.79 -14.43
C MET A 162 -23.46 22.36 -14.06
N PRO A 163 -24.72 22.11 -13.68
CA PRO A 163 -25.21 20.75 -13.52
C PRO A 163 -25.05 19.88 -14.77
N GLY A 164 -24.62 18.64 -14.58
CA GLY A 164 -24.37 17.72 -15.68
C GLY A 164 -23.42 16.58 -15.31
N LEU A 165 -23.13 15.73 -16.30
CA LEU A 165 -22.05 14.75 -16.24
C LEU A 165 -20.80 15.37 -16.87
N HIS A 166 -19.79 15.62 -16.04
CA HIS A 166 -18.52 16.23 -16.41
C HIS A 166 -17.54 15.12 -16.76
N LEU A 167 -16.99 15.19 -17.96
CA LEU A 167 -16.03 14.23 -18.49
C LEU A 167 -14.77 15.00 -18.89
N HIS A 168 -13.65 14.64 -18.32
CA HIS A 168 -12.35 15.23 -18.62
C HIS A 168 -11.54 14.25 -19.46
N PHE A 169 -10.94 14.74 -20.55
CA PHE A 169 -10.30 13.91 -21.56
C PHE A 169 -8.82 14.23 -21.73
N LYS A 170 -8.08 13.20 -22.12
CA LYS A 170 -6.71 13.33 -22.62
C LYS A 170 -6.66 14.11 -23.92
N GLU A 171 -7.47 13.69 -24.90
CA GLU A 171 -7.59 14.35 -26.20
C GLU A 171 -8.72 15.40 -26.21
N LYS A 172 -8.57 16.41 -27.07
CA LYS A 172 -9.60 17.45 -27.25
C LYS A 172 -10.76 16.93 -28.09
N ALA A 173 -11.98 17.08 -27.60
CA ALA A 173 -13.20 16.92 -28.38
C ALA A 173 -13.29 17.93 -29.54
N SER A 174 -14.06 17.60 -30.57
CA SER A 174 -14.34 18.53 -31.67
C SER A 174 -15.23 19.68 -31.19
N MET A 175 -14.82 20.92 -31.44
CA MET A 175 -15.61 22.11 -31.06
C MET A 175 -16.95 22.21 -31.80
N GLU A 176 -17.16 21.43 -32.85
CA GLU A 176 -18.45 21.35 -33.57
C GLU A 176 -19.59 20.75 -32.74
N HIS A 177 -19.25 20.06 -31.65
CA HIS A 177 -20.24 19.49 -30.73
C HIS A 177 -20.81 20.53 -29.76
N GLN A 178 -20.21 21.72 -29.67
CA GLN A 178 -20.62 22.78 -28.74
C GLN A 178 -22.10 23.15 -28.90
N GLY A 179 -22.86 23.03 -27.81
CA GLY A 179 -24.28 23.37 -27.73
C GLY A 179 -25.21 22.46 -28.53
N ALA A 180 -24.68 21.43 -29.18
CA ALA A 180 -25.43 20.55 -30.06
C ALA A 180 -26.04 19.36 -29.30
N TRP A 181 -27.20 18.91 -29.76
CA TRP A 181 -27.79 17.65 -29.29
C TRP A 181 -27.09 16.48 -29.97
N ARG A 182 -26.49 15.60 -29.18
CA ARG A 182 -25.69 14.45 -29.65
C ARG A 182 -25.94 13.23 -28.78
N THR A 183 -25.73 12.06 -29.37
CA THR A 183 -25.65 10.79 -28.63
C THR A 183 -24.20 10.52 -28.33
N SER A 184 -23.87 10.42 -27.05
CA SER A 184 -22.55 10.04 -26.55
C SER A 184 -22.55 8.55 -26.20
N LYS A 185 -21.65 7.76 -26.78
CA LYS A 185 -21.50 6.33 -26.52
C LYS A 185 -20.28 6.09 -25.64
N PHE A 186 -20.46 5.35 -24.55
CA PHE A 186 -19.39 4.89 -23.68
C PHE A 186 -18.90 3.54 -24.17
N ILE A 187 -17.58 3.44 -24.34
CA ILE A 187 -16.91 2.31 -24.97
C ILE A 187 -15.82 1.80 -24.03
N ARG A 188 -15.90 0.52 -23.67
CA ARG A 188 -14.84 -0.18 -22.93
C ARG A 188 -14.04 -1.09 -23.85
N THR A 189 -12.73 -1.12 -23.66
CA THR A 189 -11.86 -2.12 -24.26
C THR A 189 -11.85 -3.35 -23.37
N LEU A 190 -12.30 -4.50 -23.87
CA LEU A 190 -12.24 -5.77 -23.17
C LEU A 190 -11.15 -6.65 -23.77
N VAL A 191 -10.29 -7.21 -22.92
CA VAL A 191 -9.37 -8.29 -23.31
C VAL A 191 -10.02 -9.59 -22.89
N ARG A 192 -10.37 -10.42 -23.88
CA ARG A 192 -10.98 -11.73 -23.63
C ARG A 192 -9.92 -12.74 -23.18
N SER A 193 -10.37 -13.86 -22.61
CA SER A 193 -9.50 -14.96 -22.18
C SER A 193 -8.66 -15.57 -23.30
N ASP A 194 -9.10 -15.43 -24.55
CA ASP A 194 -8.35 -15.83 -25.76
C ASP A 194 -7.39 -14.74 -26.26
N ARG A 195 -7.12 -13.71 -25.44
CA ARG A 195 -6.29 -12.53 -25.74
C ARG A 195 -6.80 -11.66 -26.90
N ARG A 196 -8.04 -11.84 -27.35
CA ARG A 196 -8.65 -10.91 -28.31
C ARG A 196 -9.08 -9.63 -27.61
N VAL A 197 -8.76 -8.50 -28.24
CA VAL A 197 -9.23 -7.18 -27.83
C VAL A 197 -10.53 -6.87 -28.56
N GLU A 198 -11.57 -6.52 -27.81
CA GLU A 198 -12.88 -6.15 -28.35
C GLU A 198 -13.38 -4.87 -27.69
N ASP A 199 -13.93 -3.97 -28.50
CA ASP A 199 -14.52 -2.73 -28.02
C ASP A 199 -16.04 -2.92 -27.84
N LEU A 200 -16.51 -2.75 -26.59
CA LEU A 200 -17.92 -2.86 -26.25
C LEU A 200 -18.50 -1.48 -25.95
N SER A 201 -19.51 -1.08 -26.72
CA SER A 201 -20.37 0.04 -26.31
C SER A 201 -21.37 -0.46 -25.27
N TYR A 202 -21.18 -0.07 -24.01
CA TYR A 202 -21.98 -0.56 -22.89
C TYR A 202 -23.09 0.41 -22.46
N ALA A 203 -22.98 1.68 -22.84
CA ALA A 203 -24.00 2.69 -22.57
C ALA A 203 -24.01 3.78 -23.65
N SER A 204 -25.16 4.43 -23.79
CA SER A 204 -25.32 5.62 -24.62
C SER A 204 -26.20 6.64 -23.93
N TYR A 205 -25.88 7.91 -24.05
CA TYR A 205 -26.62 9.01 -23.46
C TYR A 205 -26.79 10.14 -24.47
N THR A 206 -28.03 10.57 -24.71
CA THR A 206 -28.33 11.66 -25.63
C THR A 206 -28.65 12.92 -24.84
N SER A 207 -27.86 13.97 -25.07
CA SER A 207 -28.03 15.26 -24.41
C SER A 207 -27.51 16.40 -25.28
N ARG A 208 -27.70 17.63 -24.80
CA ARG A 208 -26.88 18.75 -25.24
C ARG A 208 -25.46 18.58 -24.68
N VAL A 209 -24.47 18.93 -25.50
CA VAL A 209 -23.05 18.86 -25.17
C VAL A 209 -22.50 20.27 -24.97
N HIS A 210 -21.76 20.49 -23.89
CA HIS A 210 -21.03 21.73 -23.61
C HIS A 210 -19.54 21.42 -23.47
N LEU A 211 -18.70 22.25 -24.06
CA LEU A 211 -17.25 22.08 -24.12
C LEU A 211 -16.58 23.27 -23.43
N PHE A 212 -15.63 22.95 -22.56
CA PHE A 212 -14.75 23.87 -21.85
C PHE A 212 -13.29 23.40 -22.04
N ASP A 213 -12.33 24.19 -21.56
CA ASP A 213 -10.89 23.87 -21.61
C ASP A 213 -10.42 23.40 -23.01
N GLU A 214 -10.83 24.15 -24.03
CA GLU A 214 -10.51 23.87 -25.44
C GLU A 214 -10.94 22.46 -25.89
N GLY A 215 -12.04 21.95 -25.33
CA GLY A 215 -12.61 20.64 -25.65
C GLY A 215 -12.06 19.49 -24.81
N ARG A 216 -11.21 19.73 -23.81
CA ARG A 216 -10.78 18.69 -22.85
C ARG A 216 -11.78 18.45 -21.74
N HIS A 217 -12.68 19.40 -21.49
CA HIS A 217 -13.75 19.26 -20.52
C HIS A 217 -15.09 19.26 -21.25
N VAL A 218 -15.80 18.14 -21.21
CA VAL A 218 -17.13 17.98 -21.81
C VAL A 218 -18.15 17.82 -20.71
N VAL A 219 -19.21 18.62 -20.75
CA VAL A 219 -20.38 18.48 -19.89
C VAL A 219 -21.54 17.99 -20.73
N LEU A 220 -22.05 16.81 -20.40
CA LEU A 220 -23.30 16.29 -20.93
C LEU A 220 -24.43 16.81 -20.04
N GLU A 221 -25.35 17.60 -20.62
CA GLU A 221 -26.49 18.17 -19.88
C GLU A 221 -27.34 17.05 -19.26
N VAL A 222 -27.67 17.18 -17.97
CA VAL A 222 -28.49 16.20 -17.23
C VAL A 222 -29.73 16.89 -16.69
N ALA A 223 -30.89 16.58 -17.25
CA ALA A 223 -32.16 17.05 -16.72
C ALA A 223 -32.55 16.29 -15.44
N ASN A 224 -33.41 16.88 -14.60
CA ASN A 224 -33.89 16.29 -13.34
C ASN A 224 -34.40 14.85 -13.50
N TYR A 225 -35.13 14.55 -14.58
CA TYR A 225 -35.67 13.21 -14.84
C TYR A 225 -34.62 12.19 -15.34
N GLN A 226 -33.41 12.64 -15.71
CA GLN A 226 -32.31 11.81 -16.21
C GLN A 226 -31.28 11.46 -15.14
N VAL A 227 -31.37 12.06 -13.94
CA VAL A 227 -30.44 11.82 -12.83
C VAL A 227 -30.29 10.33 -12.51
N GLY A 228 -31.40 9.58 -12.44
CA GLY A 228 -31.36 8.14 -12.21
C GLY A 228 -30.58 7.36 -13.28
N THR A 229 -30.68 7.78 -14.55
CA THR A 229 -29.92 7.18 -15.65
C THR A 229 -28.42 7.40 -15.49
N ILE A 230 -28.02 8.61 -15.11
CA ILE A 230 -26.60 8.96 -14.91
C ILE A 230 -26.04 8.27 -13.66
N LEU A 231 -26.80 8.21 -12.57
CA LEU A 231 -26.38 7.47 -11.38
C LEU A 231 -26.21 5.98 -11.68
N ASN A 232 -27.08 5.39 -12.50
CA ASN A 232 -26.91 4.01 -12.96
C ASN A 232 -25.66 3.85 -13.85
N LEU A 233 -25.40 4.79 -14.75
CA LEU A 233 -24.20 4.79 -15.58
C LEU A 233 -22.92 4.85 -14.74
N ILE A 234 -22.88 5.74 -13.74
CA ILE A 234 -21.76 5.85 -12.80
C ILE A 234 -21.64 4.57 -11.98
N ALA A 235 -22.76 3.97 -11.56
CA ALA A 235 -22.78 2.72 -10.79
C ALA A 235 -22.32 1.49 -11.59
N VAL A 236 -22.46 1.48 -12.92
CA VAL A 236 -21.84 0.46 -13.80
C VAL A 236 -20.30 0.54 -13.76
N GLY A 237 -19.77 1.68 -13.29
CA GLY A 237 -18.36 1.90 -13.01
C GLY A 237 -17.59 2.28 -14.28
N ILE A 238 -17.58 3.56 -14.64
CA ILE A 238 -16.74 4.09 -15.72
C ILE A 238 -15.27 3.94 -15.32
N GLU A 239 -14.47 3.30 -16.17
CA GLU A 239 -13.02 3.21 -15.96
C GLU A 239 -12.39 4.57 -16.29
N GLN A 240 -11.65 5.12 -15.33
CA GLN A 240 -11.03 6.45 -15.39
C GLN A 240 -9.53 6.29 -15.59
N GLY A 241 -8.96 7.05 -16.53
CA GLY A 241 -7.57 6.93 -16.98
C GLY A 241 -6.57 7.91 -16.38
N ASP A 242 -7.04 8.91 -15.62
CA ASP A 242 -6.27 9.95 -14.91
C ASP A 242 -6.98 10.21 -13.57
N LEU A 243 -6.80 9.26 -12.65
CA LEU A 243 -7.53 9.23 -11.38
C LEU A 243 -6.98 10.28 -10.41
N ASN A 244 -5.69 10.63 -10.54
CA ASN A 244 -5.10 11.71 -9.74
C ASN A 244 -5.33 13.11 -10.29
N ARG A 245 -5.89 13.24 -11.49
CA ARG A 245 -6.27 14.51 -12.12
C ARG A 245 -5.06 15.42 -12.36
N ASN A 246 -3.86 14.86 -12.48
CA ASN A 246 -2.63 15.62 -12.73
C ASN A 246 -2.36 15.82 -14.23
N GLY A 247 -3.17 15.19 -15.11
CA GLY A 247 -3.05 15.28 -16.55
C GLY A 247 -2.02 14.31 -17.17
N ILE A 248 -1.39 13.46 -16.36
CA ILE A 248 -0.54 12.34 -16.76
C ILE A 248 -1.44 11.09 -16.80
N TYR A 249 -1.22 10.22 -17.79
CA TYR A 249 -2.04 9.02 -18.01
C TYR A 249 -1.08 7.84 -18.06
N GLY A 250 -0.89 7.13 -16.95
CA GLY A 250 0.30 6.30 -16.77
C GLY A 250 0.36 4.93 -17.47
N ALA A 251 -0.70 4.10 -17.47
CA ALA A 251 -0.65 2.79 -18.16
C ALA A 251 -0.93 2.92 -19.66
N ARG A 252 0.03 3.43 -20.44
CA ARG A 252 -0.12 3.51 -21.90
C ARG A 252 0.98 2.77 -22.63
N PRO A 253 0.71 2.29 -23.85
CA PRO A 253 1.76 1.74 -24.67
C PRO A 253 2.83 2.79 -24.96
N ILE A 254 4.08 2.50 -24.62
CA ILE A 254 5.25 3.25 -25.07
C ILE A 254 5.90 2.39 -26.16
N ASP A 255 6.10 2.96 -27.34
CA ASP A 255 6.78 2.30 -28.48
C ASP A 255 6.18 0.96 -28.92
N GLY A 256 4.84 0.85 -28.92
CA GLY A 256 4.13 -0.34 -29.39
C GLY A 256 4.15 -1.53 -28.42
N ARG A 257 4.70 -1.35 -27.21
CA ARG A 257 4.58 -2.30 -26.10
C ARG A 257 3.48 -1.83 -25.17
N THR A 258 2.42 -2.62 -25.02
CA THR A 258 1.34 -2.32 -24.07
C THR A 258 1.83 -2.60 -22.66
N TYR A 259 2.13 -1.54 -21.89
CA TYR A 259 2.28 -1.65 -20.46
C TYR A 259 0.90 -1.44 -19.83
N GLY A 260 0.36 -2.51 -19.23
CA GLY A 260 -0.78 -2.37 -18.34
C GLY A 260 -0.40 -1.55 -17.09
N PRO A 261 -1.35 -1.31 -16.17
CA PRO A 261 -0.99 -0.81 -14.85
C PRO A 261 0.11 -1.70 -14.25
N ILE A 262 1.05 -1.07 -13.53
CA ILE A 262 2.13 -1.81 -12.90
C ILE A 262 1.57 -2.88 -11.96
N PRO A 263 2.08 -4.12 -11.99
CA PRO A 263 1.57 -5.15 -11.10
C PRO A 263 1.96 -4.90 -9.63
N LEU A 264 1.16 -5.44 -8.71
CA LEU A 264 1.44 -5.46 -7.27
C LEU A 264 2.77 -6.18 -7.00
N ILE A 265 2.90 -7.40 -7.52
CA ILE A 265 4.15 -8.14 -7.63
C ILE A 265 4.43 -8.37 -9.11
N ASP A 266 5.52 -7.83 -9.62
CA ASP A 266 6.02 -8.03 -10.98
C ASP A 266 6.93 -9.26 -11.00
N PRO A 267 6.52 -10.39 -11.61
CA PRO A 267 7.32 -11.60 -11.62
C PRO A 267 8.73 -11.36 -12.16
N GLY A 268 9.75 -11.80 -11.43
CA GLY A 268 11.15 -11.66 -11.82
C GLY A 268 11.73 -10.28 -11.57
N SER A 269 10.92 -9.28 -11.17
CA SER A 269 11.38 -7.89 -11.05
C SER A 269 10.87 -7.23 -9.76
N PRO A 270 11.60 -7.37 -8.63
CA PRO A 270 11.21 -6.72 -7.37
C PRO A 270 11.23 -5.19 -7.47
N GLU A 271 12.14 -4.63 -8.27
CA GLU A 271 12.31 -3.17 -8.40
C GLU A 271 11.14 -2.48 -9.13
N THR A 272 10.42 -3.20 -9.99
CA THR A 272 9.20 -2.73 -10.65
C THR A 272 7.92 -3.19 -9.94
N SER A 273 8.02 -3.97 -8.87
CA SER A 273 6.84 -4.42 -8.10
C SER A 273 6.26 -3.26 -7.28
N TYR A 274 4.98 -2.93 -7.47
CA TYR A 274 4.35 -1.82 -6.75
C TYR A 274 4.33 -2.03 -5.23
N LEU A 275 4.22 -3.27 -4.76
CA LEU A 275 4.27 -3.59 -3.33
C LEU A 275 5.62 -3.18 -2.72
N ILE A 276 6.73 -3.51 -3.38
CA ILE A 276 8.08 -3.09 -2.96
C ILE A 276 8.19 -1.57 -2.99
N ALA A 277 7.69 -0.94 -4.05
CA ALA A 277 7.76 0.49 -4.21
C ALA A 277 6.95 1.24 -3.13
N ARG A 278 5.81 0.69 -2.67
CA ARG A 278 5.05 1.21 -1.53
C ARG A 278 5.76 1.04 -0.19
N MET A 279 6.55 -0.01 -0.01
CA MET A 279 7.36 -0.16 1.21
C MET A 279 8.52 0.83 1.24
N ARG A 280 9.18 1.05 0.09
CA ARG A 280 10.34 1.94 -0.01
C ARG A 280 9.97 3.41 -0.17
N GLY A 281 8.76 3.71 -0.65
CA GLY A 281 8.29 5.05 -1.03
C GLY A 281 8.79 5.53 -2.39
N PHE A 282 9.44 4.67 -3.17
CA PHE A 282 9.90 4.95 -4.52
C PHE A 282 9.98 3.67 -5.34
N MET A 283 9.88 3.81 -6.66
CA MET A 283 10.10 2.76 -7.63
C MET A 283 11.38 3.04 -8.42
N ARG A 284 12.22 2.02 -8.59
CA ARG A 284 13.46 2.12 -9.35
C ARG A 284 13.32 1.32 -10.64
N ARG A 285 13.75 1.91 -11.75
CA ARG A 285 13.72 1.26 -13.06
C ARG A 285 14.97 1.56 -13.86
N ASP A 286 15.53 0.52 -14.44
CA ASP A 286 16.58 0.66 -15.44
C ASP A 286 15.95 0.96 -16.80
N THR A 287 16.34 2.07 -17.43
CA THR A 287 16.02 2.37 -18.83
C THR A 287 17.30 2.44 -19.66
N PRO A 288 17.21 2.40 -21.01
CA PRO A 288 18.38 2.61 -21.86
C PRO A 288 19.12 3.94 -21.61
N GLU A 289 18.43 4.94 -21.06
CA GLU A 289 18.95 6.27 -20.74
C GLU A 289 19.55 6.38 -19.33
N GLY A 290 19.34 5.37 -18.48
CA GLY A 290 19.84 5.33 -17.10
C GLY A 290 18.81 4.82 -16.09
N GLU A 291 19.16 4.90 -14.82
CA GLU A 291 18.25 4.60 -13.72
C GLU A 291 17.24 5.73 -13.52
N ILE A 292 15.95 5.40 -13.47
CA ILE A 292 14.88 6.32 -13.11
C ILE A 292 14.37 5.93 -11.72
N ILE A 293 14.29 6.91 -10.82
CA ILE A 293 13.67 6.79 -9.50
C ILE A 293 12.39 7.63 -9.52
N GLU A 294 11.25 6.97 -9.34
CA GLU A 294 9.92 7.59 -9.31
C GLU A 294 9.41 7.56 -7.86
N GLU A 295 9.13 8.72 -7.26
CA GLU A 295 8.50 8.75 -5.93
C GLU A 295 7.10 8.14 -6.01
N VAL A 296 6.76 7.30 -5.04
CA VAL A 296 5.42 6.70 -4.95
C VAL A 296 4.58 7.54 -3.99
N PRO A 297 3.47 8.14 -4.45
CA PRO A 297 2.58 8.92 -3.59
C PRO A 297 1.99 8.11 -2.45
N GLY A 298 1.64 8.82 -1.37
CA GLY A 298 0.97 8.25 -0.21
C GLY A 298 1.91 7.70 0.85
N THR A 299 1.31 7.08 1.86
CA THR A 299 2.03 6.55 3.03
C THR A 299 2.72 5.24 2.71
N ARG A 300 3.92 5.07 3.27
CA ARG A 300 4.69 3.83 3.13
C ARG A 300 4.00 2.68 3.85
N MET A 301 4.18 1.48 3.32
CA MET A 301 3.73 0.24 3.97
C MET A 301 4.89 -0.43 4.71
N PRO A 302 4.64 -1.12 5.84
CA PRO A 302 3.36 -1.22 6.54
C PRO A 302 3.05 0.00 7.42
N LEU A 303 1.77 0.37 7.53
CA LEU A 303 1.35 1.62 8.20
C LEU A 303 1.38 1.55 9.74
N ALA A 304 1.00 0.41 10.31
CA ALA A 304 0.71 0.27 11.74
C ALA A 304 1.47 -0.89 12.41
N ASN A 305 2.10 -1.76 11.62
CA ASN A 305 2.80 -2.94 12.12
C ASN A 305 4.31 -2.76 11.98
N GLN A 306 5.07 -3.70 12.55
CA GLN A 306 6.52 -3.72 12.38
C GLN A 306 6.91 -3.79 10.89
N PRO A 307 7.79 -2.89 10.40
CA PRO A 307 8.30 -2.94 9.04
C PRO A 307 9.19 -4.16 8.81
N PHE A 308 9.49 -4.41 7.54
CA PHE A 308 10.41 -5.48 7.16
C PHE A 308 11.84 -5.08 7.55
N ASN A 309 12.57 -6.00 8.16
CA ASN A 309 14.02 -5.86 8.31
C ASN A 309 14.75 -6.28 7.02
N VAL A 310 16.07 -6.14 6.98
CA VAL A 310 16.89 -6.43 5.79
C VAL A 310 16.78 -7.90 5.35
N PRO A 311 16.97 -8.92 6.22
CA PRO A 311 16.74 -10.32 5.84
C PRO A 311 15.35 -10.61 5.27
N GLU A 312 14.31 -10.01 5.86
CA GLU A 312 12.92 -10.19 5.45
C GLU A 312 12.63 -9.58 4.07
N LEU A 313 13.13 -8.38 3.82
CA LEU A 313 12.97 -7.75 2.53
C LEU A 313 13.83 -8.45 1.46
N LEU A 314 15.02 -8.95 1.83
CA LEU A 314 15.84 -9.78 0.96
C LEU A 314 15.08 -11.06 0.55
N ALA A 315 14.45 -11.74 1.50
CA ALA A 315 13.63 -12.92 1.21
C ALA A 315 12.51 -12.62 0.21
N LEU A 316 11.81 -11.49 0.37
CA LEU A 316 10.79 -11.06 -0.57
C LEU A 316 11.36 -10.72 -1.94
N PHE A 317 12.49 -10.02 -2.01
CA PHE A 317 13.16 -9.72 -3.28
C PHE A 317 13.56 -11.01 -4.01
N CYS A 318 14.21 -11.94 -3.32
CA CYS A 318 14.64 -13.21 -3.90
C CYS A 318 13.45 -14.10 -4.29
N TYR A 319 12.35 -14.06 -3.53
CA TYR A 319 11.10 -14.72 -3.92
C TYR A 319 10.56 -14.16 -5.24
N ILE A 320 10.48 -12.83 -5.38
CA ILE A 320 9.97 -12.17 -6.59
C ILE A 320 10.89 -12.41 -7.79
N GLU A 321 12.21 -12.28 -7.64
CA GLU A 321 13.18 -12.57 -8.72
C GLU A 321 13.08 -14.02 -9.21
N GLY A 322 12.71 -14.94 -8.33
CA GLY A 322 12.47 -16.33 -8.71
C GLY A 322 11.19 -16.55 -9.51
N LEU A 323 10.25 -15.61 -9.58
CA LEU A 323 9.01 -15.78 -10.33
C LEU A 323 9.23 -15.57 -11.84
N GLU A 324 8.50 -16.33 -12.67
CA GLU A 324 8.59 -16.24 -14.14
C GLU A 324 7.31 -15.55 -14.68
N PRO A 325 7.41 -14.49 -15.52
CA PRO A 325 6.25 -13.72 -15.99
C PRO A 325 5.17 -14.50 -16.74
N ASP A 326 5.57 -15.56 -17.46
CA ASP A 326 4.67 -16.33 -18.33
C ASP A 326 4.35 -17.73 -17.77
N GLU A 327 4.77 -18.03 -16.52
CA GLU A 327 4.51 -19.32 -15.87
C GLU A 327 3.67 -19.16 -14.60
N PRO A 328 2.84 -20.16 -14.26
CA PRO A 328 2.20 -20.20 -12.95
C PRO A 328 3.24 -20.16 -11.83
N PRO A 329 2.99 -19.42 -10.73
CA PRO A 329 3.92 -19.37 -9.62
C PRO A 329 4.14 -20.76 -9.02
N PRO A 330 5.37 -21.09 -8.57
CA PRO A 330 5.61 -22.35 -7.88
C PRO A 330 4.80 -22.41 -6.58
N PRO A 331 4.53 -23.62 -6.03
CA PRO A 331 3.90 -23.76 -4.73
C PRO A 331 4.69 -22.97 -3.67
N LEU A 332 4.02 -22.29 -2.75
CA LEU A 332 4.68 -21.47 -1.72
C LEU A 332 5.61 -22.28 -0.80
N SER A 333 5.43 -23.60 -0.71
CA SER A 333 6.35 -24.50 -0.01
C SER A 333 7.66 -24.76 -0.77
N SER A 334 7.82 -24.22 -1.97
CA SER A 334 9.07 -24.32 -2.73
C SER A 334 10.12 -23.39 -2.11
N PRO A 335 11.39 -23.84 -2.02
CA PRO A 335 12.44 -23.00 -1.46
C PRO A 335 12.66 -21.72 -2.27
N ILE A 336 13.02 -20.63 -1.59
CA ILE A 336 13.45 -19.38 -2.22
C ILE A 336 14.91 -19.53 -2.72
N ASP A 337 15.19 -19.10 -3.95
CA ASP A 337 16.52 -19.18 -4.56
C ASP A 337 17.43 -18.01 -4.16
N TYR A 338 17.86 -18.01 -2.90
CA TYR A 338 18.88 -17.09 -2.40
C TYR A 338 20.21 -17.23 -3.13
N ARG A 339 20.51 -18.38 -3.74
CA ARG A 339 21.77 -18.60 -4.44
C ARG A 339 21.84 -17.81 -5.73
N ASN A 340 20.76 -17.74 -6.50
CA ASN A 340 20.76 -17.03 -7.79
C ASN A 340 20.12 -15.63 -7.72
N CYS A 341 19.62 -15.23 -6.55
CA CYS A 341 19.08 -13.90 -6.29
C CYS A 341 20.15 -12.80 -6.38
N SER A 342 19.87 -11.75 -7.15
CA SER A 342 20.81 -10.66 -7.43
C SER A 342 21.23 -9.89 -6.17
N TYR A 343 20.32 -9.69 -5.22
CA TYR A 343 20.58 -9.00 -3.95
C TYR A 343 21.40 -9.85 -2.97
N ALA A 344 21.30 -11.17 -3.08
CA ALA A 344 22.11 -12.08 -2.28
C ALA A 344 23.54 -12.24 -2.84
N GLN A 345 23.73 -11.98 -4.14
CA GLN A 345 25.03 -12.03 -4.81
C GLN A 345 25.81 -10.70 -4.74
N ASP A 346 25.13 -9.57 -4.55
CA ASP A 346 25.72 -8.24 -4.50
C ASP A 346 25.36 -7.51 -3.20
N THR A 347 26.28 -7.58 -2.22
CA THR A 347 26.09 -6.98 -0.89
C THR A 347 25.92 -5.47 -0.93
N SER A 348 26.42 -4.79 -1.98
CA SER A 348 26.24 -3.34 -2.13
C SER A 348 24.77 -2.94 -2.33
N ARG A 349 23.89 -3.91 -2.64
CA ARG A 349 22.45 -3.70 -2.80
C ARG A 349 21.67 -3.87 -1.49
N LEU A 350 22.29 -4.45 -0.45
CA LEU A 350 21.61 -4.73 0.82
C LEU A 350 21.26 -3.45 1.59
N ASP A 351 22.10 -2.42 1.53
CA ASP A 351 21.82 -1.09 2.12
C ASP A 351 20.52 -0.46 1.56
N GLY A 352 20.16 -0.83 0.32
CA GLY A 352 18.93 -0.41 -0.34
C GLY A 352 17.66 -1.07 0.20
N LEU A 353 17.79 -2.10 1.04
CA LEU A 353 16.70 -2.87 1.65
C LEU A 353 16.33 -2.37 3.06
N ALA A 354 17.17 -1.56 3.69
CA ALA A 354 16.89 -0.99 5.00
C ALA A 354 15.81 0.11 4.91
N LEU A 355 14.53 -0.29 5.05
CA LEU A 355 13.37 0.61 4.98
C LEU A 355 13.42 1.75 5.98
N GLU A 356 14.08 1.53 7.12
CA GLU A 356 14.24 2.50 8.21
C GLU A 356 15.64 3.13 8.24
N GLY A 357 16.52 2.79 7.29
CA GLY A 357 17.95 3.11 7.35
C GLY A 357 18.72 2.20 8.31
N GLU A 358 20.05 2.29 8.29
CA GLU A 358 20.92 1.47 9.13
C GLU A 358 21.06 2.07 10.54
N PRO A 359 20.89 1.28 11.62
CA PRO A 359 21.20 1.72 12.97
C PRO A 359 22.61 2.29 13.09
N GLY A 360 22.76 3.42 13.77
CA GLY A 360 24.06 4.07 13.95
C GLY A 360 24.42 5.12 12.90
N ASP A 361 23.69 5.20 11.79
CA ASP A 361 23.70 6.37 10.90
C ASP A 361 22.63 7.35 11.38
N CYS A 362 23.00 8.58 11.76
CA CYS A 362 22.03 9.61 12.15
C CYS A 362 21.82 10.68 11.06
N GLY A 363 22.24 10.41 9.82
CA GLY A 363 21.99 11.27 8.68
C GLY A 363 20.50 11.45 8.39
N PHE A 364 20.10 12.65 7.95
CA PHE A 364 18.69 12.95 7.72
C PHE A 364 18.09 12.06 6.62
N GLU A 365 18.64 12.09 5.40
CA GLU A 365 18.10 11.33 4.26
C GLU A 365 18.29 9.81 4.39
N THR A 366 19.38 9.38 5.03
CA THR A 366 19.75 7.97 5.14
C THR A 366 19.06 7.25 6.30
N ARG A 367 18.69 7.98 7.37
CA ARG A 367 18.06 7.41 8.57
C ARG A 367 16.80 8.14 9.02
N ILE A 368 16.92 9.40 9.44
CA ILE A 368 15.83 10.10 10.15
C ILE A 368 14.57 10.18 9.29
N ARG A 369 14.73 10.60 8.03
CA ARG A 369 13.65 10.69 7.06
C ARG A 369 13.00 9.32 6.85
N ARG A 370 13.80 8.25 6.80
CA ARG A 370 13.32 6.89 6.52
C ARG A 370 12.47 6.34 7.65
N PHE A 371 13.00 6.26 8.88
CA PHE A 371 12.20 5.68 9.97
C PHE A 371 11.02 6.56 10.38
N MET A 372 11.11 7.90 10.24
CA MET A 372 9.96 8.77 10.47
C MET A 372 8.86 8.56 9.43
N ALA A 373 9.22 8.45 8.14
CA ALA A 373 8.26 8.11 7.10
C ALA A 373 7.61 6.74 7.33
N THR A 374 8.39 5.76 7.80
CA THR A 374 7.94 4.39 8.04
C THR A 374 7.06 4.26 9.30
N ASN A 375 7.41 4.92 10.41
CA ASN A 375 6.72 4.76 11.69
C ASN A 375 5.67 5.84 11.99
N CYS A 376 5.79 7.02 11.37
CA CYS A 376 4.95 8.18 11.69
C CYS A 376 4.20 8.71 10.45
N GLY A 377 4.74 8.49 9.25
CA GLY A 377 4.18 9.02 8.00
C GLY A 377 2.73 8.62 7.74
N GLY A 378 2.29 7.49 8.32
CA GLY A 378 0.92 7.00 8.16
C GLY A 378 -0.19 7.94 8.62
N CYS A 379 0.04 8.65 9.71
CA CYS A 379 -0.89 9.65 10.25
C CYS A 379 -0.45 11.09 9.95
N HIS A 380 0.75 11.25 9.37
CA HIS A 380 1.41 12.52 9.11
C HIS A 380 1.76 12.63 7.63
N ASP A 381 0.76 12.42 6.77
CA ASP A 381 0.90 12.27 5.32
C ASP A 381 0.72 13.59 4.54
N GLY A 382 0.42 14.69 5.23
CA GLY A 382 0.14 15.99 4.63
C GLY A 382 -1.27 16.15 4.06
N SER A 383 -2.13 15.14 4.22
CA SER A 383 -3.56 15.29 3.90
C SER A 383 -4.23 16.27 4.86
N GLN A 384 -5.43 16.74 4.49
CA GLN A 384 -6.28 17.55 5.37
C GLN A 384 -6.69 16.83 6.67
N TYR A 385 -6.43 15.53 6.78
CA TYR A 385 -6.68 14.69 7.96
C TYR A 385 -5.40 14.37 8.74
N ALA A 386 -4.23 14.88 8.31
CA ALA A 386 -2.97 14.67 8.98
C ALA A 386 -3.04 15.17 10.42
N ALA A 387 -2.68 14.29 11.36
CA ALA A 387 -2.76 14.59 12.79
C ALA A 387 -1.84 15.79 13.12
N GLY A 388 -2.39 16.77 13.84
CA GLY A 388 -1.63 17.96 14.28
C GLY A 388 -1.14 18.88 13.15
N GLY A 389 -1.65 18.73 11.92
CA GLY A 389 -1.16 19.48 10.76
C GLY A 389 0.35 19.25 10.49
N LEU A 390 0.84 18.07 10.82
CA LEU A 390 2.23 17.67 10.68
C LEU A 390 2.38 16.72 9.48
N THR A 391 3.31 17.04 8.60
CA THR A 391 3.72 16.22 7.45
C THR A 391 5.13 15.69 7.70
N LEU A 392 5.29 14.37 7.72
CA LEU A 392 6.56 13.65 7.93
C LEU A 392 6.98 12.82 6.71
N ILE A 393 6.45 13.17 5.54
CA ILE A 393 6.77 12.59 4.24
C ILE A 393 6.90 13.70 3.19
N GLY A 394 7.43 13.39 2.01
CA GLY A 394 7.58 14.36 0.91
C GLY A 394 8.77 15.30 1.07
N HIS A 395 8.76 16.39 0.30
CA HIS A 395 9.89 17.31 0.13
C HIS A 395 9.99 18.38 1.23
N ASP A 396 8.85 18.86 1.76
CA ASP A 396 8.82 19.88 2.82
C ASP A 396 9.06 19.32 4.23
N PHE A 397 9.36 18.03 4.35
CA PHE A 397 9.49 17.35 5.63
C PHE A 397 10.59 18.00 6.50
N PHE A 398 11.80 18.20 5.97
CA PHE A 398 12.88 18.78 6.76
C PHE A 398 12.53 20.18 7.28
N ASP A 399 12.02 21.06 6.42
CA ASP A 399 11.64 22.42 6.78
C ASP A 399 10.53 22.42 7.84
N ARG A 400 9.58 21.49 7.74
CA ARG A 400 8.51 21.34 8.73
C ARG A 400 9.05 21.04 10.13
N LEU A 401 10.13 20.27 10.26
CA LEU A 401 10.75 19.91 11.54
C LEU A 401 11.33 21.12 12.29
N LEU A 402 11.65 22.21 11.59
CA LEU A 402 12.21 23.41 12.21
C LEU A 402 11.12 24.41 12.65
N LEU A 403 9.87 24.16 12.29
CA LEU A 403 8.74 25.01 12.63
C LEU A 403 8.10 24.62 13.98
N PRO A 404 7.43 25.57 14.65
CA PRO A 404 6.64 25.27 15.84
C PRO A 404 5.65 24.12 15.64
N SER A 405 5.47 23.31 16.67
CA SER A 405 4.36 22.38 16.74
C SER A 405 3.05 23.14 17.00
N ILE A 406 2.00 22.82 16.24
CA ILE A 406 0.67 23.41 16.44
C ILE A 406 0.03 22.87 17.74
N ASP A 407 0.40 21.64 18.11
CA ASP A 407 -0.12 20.95 19.29
C ASP A 407 0.69 21.23 20.56
N ASP A 408 1.81 21.94 20.47
CA ASP A 408 2.62 22.24 21.65
C ASP A 408 2.11 23.51 22.36
N PRO A 409 1.64 23.43 23.62
CA PRO A 409 1.15 24.59 24.36
C PRO A 409 2.24 25.66 24.61
N LEU A 410 3.51 25.27 24.51
CA LEU A 410 4.65 26.17 24.69
C LEU A 410 5.16 26.78 23.37
N GLY A 411 4.60 26.38 22.23
CA GLY A 411 5.01 26.87 20.91
C GLY A 411 6.46 26.53 20.53
N ARG A 412 7.02 25.45 21.09
CA ARG A 412 8.36 24.96 20.78
C ARG A 412 8.42 24.47 19.32
N PRO A 413 9.58 24.65 18.65
CA PRO A 413 9.90 23.92 17.42
C PRO A 413 9.78 22.41 17.60
N LEU A 414 9.43 21.69 16.53
CA LEU A 414 9.48 20.23 16.52
C LEU A 414 10.90 19.74 16.81
N ILE A 415 11.90 20.34 16.17
CA ILE A 415 13.32 20.12 16.44
C ILE A 415 13.99 21.48 16.72
N VAL A 416 14.76 21.50 17.80
CA VAL A 416 15.70 22.56 18.15
C VAL A 416 17.11 22.06 17.85
N PRO A 417 17.75 22.51 16.76
CA PRO A 417 19.11 22.13 16.42
C PRO A 417 20.07 22.27 17.60
N GLY A 418 20.77 21.18 17.94
CA GLY A 418 21.75 21.11 19.03
C GLY A 418 21.14 20.82 20.41
N ASP A 419 19.81 20.78 20.56
CA ASP A 419 19.15 20.62 21.85
C ASP A 419 17.97 19.61 21.79
N PRO A 420 18.26 18.31 21.96
CA PRO A 420 17.22 17.28 22.02
C PRO A 420 16.17 17.53 23.12
N GLU A 421 16.59 18.04 24.27
CA GLU A 421 15.71 18.21 25.44
C GLU A 421 14.72 19.38 25.27
N SER A 422 15.04 20.32 24.40
CA SER A 422 14.12 21.41 24.00
C SER A 422 13.29 21.08 22.76
N SER A 423 13.55 19.96 22.09
CA SER A 423 12.88 19.56 20.84
C SER A 423 11.55 18.87 21.12
N TYR A 424 10.43 19.49 20.70
CA TYR A 424 9.10 18.95 21.00
C TYR A 424 8.89 17.54 20.44
N LEU A 425 9.34 17.27 19.21
CA LEU A 425 9.21 15.96 18.57
C LEU A 425 9.92 14.88 19.39
N TYR A 426 11.17 15.12 19.81
CA TYR A 426 11.95 14.17 20.61
C TYR A 426 11.24 13.84 21.93
N LEU A 427 10.75 14.87 22.62
CA LEU A 427 9.99 14.70 23.86
C LEU A 427 8.67 13.95 23.63
N LYS A 428 7.95 14.31 22.57
CA LYS A 428 6.65 13.73 22.19
C LYS A 428 6.75 12.24 21.85
N VAL A 429 7.90 11.81 21.31
CA VAL A 429 8.19 10.40 21.07
C VAL A 429 8.90 9.68 22.21
N GLY A 430 8.87 10.27 23.42
CA GLY A 430 9.36 9.64 24.64
C GLY A 430 10.89 9.63 24.78
N GLY A 431 11.62 10.51 24.10
CA GLY A 431 13.08 10.50 24.11
C GLY A 431 13.76 10.75 25.45
N ALA A 432 13.08 11.42 26.39
CA ALA A 432 13.58 11.60 27.74
C ALA A 432 12.91 10.65 28.75
N LEU A 433 12.06 9.72 28.29
CA LEU A 433 11.33 8.81 29.17
C LEU A 433 12.30 7.78 29.76
N THR A 434 12.35 7.71 31.08
CA THR A 434 13.25 6.79 31.80
C THR A 434 12.54 5.51 32.25
N ALA A 435 13.29 4.42 32.38
CA ALA A 435 12.73 3.15 32.87
C ALA A 435 12.10 3.34 34.26
N GLY A 436 10.81 2.99 34.38
CA GLY A 436 10.05 3.11 35.63
C GLY A 436 9.33 4.45 35.84
N GLN A 437 9.51 5.43 34.95
CA GLN A 437 8.70 6.66 34.94
C GLN A 437 7.32 6.38 34.33
N SER A 438 6.26 6.91 34.95
CA SER A 438 4.91 6.81 34.37
C SER A 438 4.75 7.79 33.20
N GLU A 439 3.92 7.44 32.21
CA GLU A 439 3.63 8.34 31.08
C GLU A 439 3.00 9.66 31.54
N GLU A 440 2.12 9.61 32.55
CA GLU A 440 1.45 10.80 33.10
C GLU A 440 2.47 11.76 33.73
N ASP A 441 3.36 11.25 34.59
CA ASP A 441 4.42 12.06 35.22
C ASP A 441 5.33 12.69 34.17
N TYR A 442 5.66 11.93 33.12
CA TYR A 442 6.51 12.40 32.02
C TYR A 442 5.84 13.52 31.20
N LEU A 443 4.57 13.34 30.82
CA LEU A 443 3.81 14.33 30.07
C LEU A 443 3.66 15.64 30.87
N GLU A 444 3.41 15.55 32.18
CA GLU A 444 3.34 16.72 33.07
C GLU A 444 4.71 17.42 33.19
N GLN A 445 5.78 16.65 33.47
CA GLN A 445 7.14 17.18 33.63
C GLN A 445 7.60 17.98 32.41
N HIS A 446 7.30 17.47 31.20
CA HIS A 446 7.76 18.06 29.94
C HIS A 446 6.70 18.96 29.26
N GLN A 447 5.54 19.14 29.92
CA GLN A 447 4.41 19.95 29.44
C GLN A 447 4.00 19.56 28.01
N ILE A 448 3.85 18.27 27.77
CA ILE A 448 3.46 17.71 26.48
C ILE A 448 1.93 17.59 26.45
N ALA A 449 1.28 18.16 25.44
CA ALA A 449 -0.17 18.02 25.31
C ALA A 449 -0.55 16.63 24.79
N GLY A 450 -1.62 16.04 25.32
CA GLY A 450 -2.15 14.75 24.86
C GLY A 450 -1.34 13.55 25.32
N VAL A 451 -1.23 12.51 24.46
CA VAL A 451 -0.51 11.25 24.74
C VAL A 451 0.87 11.23 24.07
N LEU A 452 1.75 10.30 24.47
CA LEU A 452 2.99 10.03 23.73
C LEU A 452 2.72 9.38 22.38
N MET A 453 3.65 9.54 21.45
CA MET A 453 3.57 9.00 20.09
C MET A 453 4.79 8.13 19.76
N PRO A 454 4.71 7.13 18.87
CA PRO A 454 3.50 6.65 18.21
C PRO A 454 2.46 6.05 19.17
N TYR A 455 1.19 6.30 18.92
CA TYR A 455 0.08 5.72 19.67
C TYR A 455 -0.54 4.59 18.86
N ALA A 456 -0.50 3.37 19.39
CA ALA A 456 -1.31 2.25 18.92
C ALA A 456 -2.63 2.24 19.72
N GLY A 457 -3.70 1.66 19.17
CA GLY A 457 -5.03 1.72 19.81
C GLY A 457 -5.11 1.17 21.26
N ASP A 458 -4.07 0.48 21.71
CA ASP A 458 -3.85 -0.05 23.06
C ASP A 458 -2.85 0.75 23.92
N GLY A 459 -2.19 1.78 23.39
CA GLY A 459 -1.29 2.65 24.16
C GLY A 459 -0.12 3.24 23.38
N TYR A 460 0.79 3.89 24.10
CA TYR A 460 2.06 4.35 23.54
C TYR A 460 2.93 3.16 23.13
N ARG A 461 3.43 3.20 21.89
CA ARG A 461 4.40 2.23 21.37
C ARG A 461 5.73 2.95 21.14
N PRO A 462 6.76 2.73 22.00
CA PRO A 462 8.04 3.39 21.84
C PRO A 462 8.72 2.99 20.53
N LEU A 463 9.44 3.94 19.93
CA LEU A 463 10.38 3.63 18.84
C LEU A 463 11.52 2.75 19.38
N ASP A 464 12.16 2.01 18.47
CA ASP A 464 13.31 1.18 18.81
C ASP A 464 14.42 2.02 19.47
N PRO A 465 15.12 1.50 20.51
CA PRO A 465 16.17 2.25 21.20
C PRO A 465 17.26 2.81 20.27
N ALA A 466 17.61 2.10 19.19
CA ALA A 466 18.57 2.60 18.21
C ALA A 466 18.01 3.80 17.44
N MET A 467 16.74 3.76 17.02
CA MET A 467 16.10 4.91 16.37
C MET A 467 16.05 6.13 17.29
N MET A 468 15.78 5.92 18.58
CA MET A 468 15.78 6.99 19.58
C MET A 468 17.18 7.57 19.78
N ALA A 469 18.21 6.72 19.81
CA ALA A 469 19.60 7.15 19.88
C ALA A 469 20.01 7.94 18.62
N ASP A 470 19.62 7.47 17.44
CA ASP A 470 19.90 8.12 16.16
C ASP A 470 19.20 9.48 16.05
N LEU A 471 17.92 9.57 16.45
CA LEU A 471 17.18 10.84 16.51
C LEU A 471 17.85 11.84 17.45
N ARG A 472 18.26 11.39 18.64
CA ARG A 472 18.96 12.23 19.60
C ARG A 472 20.29 12.73 19.05
N ALA A 473 21.07 11.84 18.42
CA ALA A 473 22.36 12.16 17.84
C ALA A 473 22.22 13.16 16.68
N PHE A 474 21.23 12.97 15.80
CA PHE A 474 20.89 13.89 14.73
C PHE A 474 20.60 15.30 15.26
N ILE A 475 19.72 15.41 16.26
CA ILE A 475 19.37 16.71 16.86
C ILE A 475 20.59 17.34 17.51
N ALA A 476 21.33 16.58 18.32
CA ALA A 476 22.53 17.06 19.00
C ALA A 476 23.64 17.52 18.02
N ALA A 477 23.72 16.91 16.85
CA ALA A 477 24.64 17.30 15.77
C ALA A 477 24.21 18.58 15.03
N GLY A 478 23.09 19.19 15.39
CA GLY A 478 22.58 20.41 14.77
C GLY A 478 21.50 20.18 13.72
N ALA A 479 20.94 18.96 13.63
CA ALA A 479 19.81 18.61 12.76
C ALA A 479 20.00 19.10 11.30
N SER A 480 21.11 18.75 10.67
CA SER A 480 21.44 19.18 9.31
C SER A 480 20.86 18.23 8.25
N PRO A 481 20.28 18.73 7.14
CA PRO A 481 19.70 17.87 6.12
C PRO A 481 20.76 17.13 5.29
N THR A 482 22.00 17.62 5.29
CA THR A 482 23.06 17.15 4.39
C THR A 482 24.31 16.65 5.10
N ASP A 483 24.52 17.04 6.35
CA ASP A 483 25.75 16.64 7.04
C ASP A 483 25.67 15.18 7.50
N PRO A 484 26.72 14.38 7.27
CA PRO A 484 26.78 13.03 7.78
C PRO A 484 26.83 13.05 9.30
N CYS A 485 26.17 12.07 9.92
CA CYS A 485 26.10 11.94 11.36
C CYS A 485 26.24 10.46 11.72
N THR A 486 26.99 10.16 12.78
CA THR A 486 27.07 8.79 13.32
C THR A 486 26.68 8.81 14.78
N THR A 487 25.88 7.84 15.19
CA THR A 487 25.50 7.67 16.58
C THR A 487 26.69 7.04 17.29
N PRO A 488 27.21 7.65 18.37
CA PRO A 488 28.25 7.01 19.16
C PRO A 488 27.71 5.66 19.62
N ASN A 489 28.42 4.56 19.29
CA ASN A 489 27.99 3.19 19.58
C ASN A 489 27.24 3.13 20.91
N ALA A 490 25.92 2.90 20.85
CA ALA A 490 25.20 2.45 22.03
C ALA A 490 25.94 1.18 22.53
N PRO A 491 26.12 0.99 23.84
CA PRO A 491 26.59 -0.29 24.33
C PRO A 491 25.62 -1.34 23.78
N ILE A 492 26.11 -2.18 22.86
CA ILE A 492 25.43 -3.42 22.52
C ILE A 492 25.28 -4.13 23.86
N ASP A 493 24.05 -4.44 24.24
CA ASP A 493 23.79 -5.23 25.44
C ASP A 493 24.73 -6.44 25.36
N PRO A 494 25.63 -6.64 26.34
CA PRO A 494 26.50 -7.80 26.29
C PRO A 494 25.60 -9.03 26.20
N ASP A 495 25.92 -9.95 25.29
CA ASP A 495 25.28 -11.26 25.17
C ASP A 495 24.94 -11.77 26.58
N PRO A 496 23.75 -12.35 26.80
CA PRO A 496 23.39 -12.89 28.10
C PRO A 496 24.52 -13.82 28.52
N VAL A 497 25.25 -13.39 29.56
CA VAL A 497 26.39 -14.13 30.09
C VAL A 497 25.85 -15.50 30.44
N ASP A 498 26.39 -16.53 29.80
CA ASP A 498 26.16 -17.93 30.15
C ASP A 498 26.17 -18.04 31.67
N ASP A 499 25.02 -18.42 32.23
CA ASP A 499 24.83 -18.67 33.64
C ASP A 499 25.90 -19.66 34.12
N PRO A 500 26.86 -19.24 34.96
CA PRO A 500 27.93 -20.11 35.39
C PRO A 500 27.38 -21.05 36.45
N GLY A 501 26.83 -22.18 35.99
CA GLY A 501 26.77 -23.46 36.69
C GLY A 501 26.18 -23.45 38.10
N GLU A 502 24.98 -24.03 38.23
CA GLU A 502 24.56 -24.68 39.48
C GLU A 502 25.69 -25.63 39.97
N GLU A 503 26.29 -25.29 41.11
CA GLU A 503 27.07 -26.23 41.89
C GLU A 503 26.16 -27.39 42.34
N PRO A 504 26.62 -28.65 42.27
CA PRO A 504 25.83 -29.77 42.76
C PRO A 504 25.73 -29.69 44.29
N GLU A 505 24.50 -29.58 44.80
CA GLU A 505 24.21 -29.85 46.21
C GLU A 505 24.61 -31.30 46.52
N GLY A 506 25.54 -31.44 47.46
CA GLY A 506 25.96 -32.72 47.98
C GLY A 506 24.92 -33.33 48.93
N ASP A 507 24.74 -34.64 48.78
CA ASP A 507 24.48 -35.60 49.86
C ASP A 507 25.20 -36.92 49.54
#